data_AF-A0A7C7DYF0-F1
#
_entry.id   AF-A0A7C7DYF0-F1
#
_cell.length_a   1.000
_cell.length_b   1.000
_cell.length_c   1.000
_cell.angle_alpha   90.00
_cell.angle_beta   90.00
_cell.angle_gamma   90.00
#
_symmetry.space_group_name_H-M   'P 1'
#
loop_
_entity.id
_entity.type
_entity.pdbx_description
1 polymer ?
#
loop_
_entity_poly.entity_id
_entity_poly.type
_entity_poly.pdbx_seq_one_letter_code
_entity_poly.pdbx_strand_id
1 'polypeptide(L)'
;MYLSSKKKILIVDDSEVVRNFHSYIIKTFGYQVDTAENGAVSLKKLLGEEYHLLITDINMPKMDGYELIRNIYKKGIFIPIIIISTERRTESRPYRT
;
A
#
# COMPACT_ATOMS: atom_id res chain seq x y z
N MET A 1 -19.37 -4.61 25.48
CA MET A 1 -18.89 -3.42 24.77
C MET A 1 -17.71 -3.84 23.92
N TYR A 2 -17.89 -4.09 22.61
CA TYR A 2 -16.76 -4.40 21.74
C TYR A 2 -16.00 -3.10 21.50
N LEU A 3 -14.75 -3.03 21.99
CA LEU A 3 -13.81 -2.02 21.53
C LEU A 3 -13.59 -2.26 20.04
N SER A 4 -14.22 -1.46 19.18
CA SER A 4 -13.94 -1.50 17.74
C SER A 4 -12.50 -1.02 17.57
N SER A 5 -11.56 -1.96 17.42
CA SER A 5 -10.16 -1.63 17.15
C SER A 5 -10.10 -0.81 15.86
N LYS A 6 -9.57 0.42 15.91
CA LYS A 6 -9.40 1.25 14.72
C LYS A 6 -8.63 0.45 13.66
N LYS A 7 -9.22 0.32 12.47
CA LYS A 7 -8.57 -0.35 11.35
C LYS A 7 -7.29 0.41 10.99
N LYS A 8 -6.21 -0.34 10.80
CA LYS A 8 -4.87 0.17 10.51
C LYS A 8 -4.54 0.03 9.02
N ILE A 9 -4.12 1.13 8.42
CA ILE A 9 -3.86 1.27 6.97
C ILE A 9 -2.38 1.60 6.78
N LEU A 10 -1.75 0.94 5.81
CA LEU A 10 -0.37 1.25 5.39
C LEU A 10 -0.41 2.01 4.07
N ILE A 11 0.22 3.18 4.02
CA ILE A 11 0.39 3.98 2.80
C ILE A 11 1.85 3.91 2.36
N VAL A 12 2.08 3.55 1.10
CA VAL A 12 3.41 3.37 0.52
C VAL A 12 3.53 4.24 -0.72
N ASP A 13 4.42 5.22 -0.67
CA ASP A 13 4.61 6.19 -1.73
C ASP A 13 5.99 6.83 -1.52
N ASP A 14 6.79 7.00 -2.57
CA ASP A 14 8.13 7.60 -2.45
C ASP A 14 8.06 9.12 -2.30
N SER A 15 6.98 9.77 -2.75
CA SER A 15 6.72 11.19 -2.55
C SER A 15 6.22 11.47 -1.14
N GLU A 16 7.04 12.16 -0.35
CA GLU A 16 6.67 12.57 1.01
C GLU A 16 5.39 13.43 1.05
N VAL A 17 5.24 14.34 0.08
CA VAL A 17 4.07 15.22 0.00
C VAL A 17 2.78 14.42 -0.22
N VAL A 18 2.80 13.49 -1.18
CA VAL A 18 1.64 12.64 -1.50
C VAL A 18 1.32 11.71 -0.33
N ARG A 19 2.35 11.08 0.25
CA ARG A 19 2.22 10.20 1.42
C ARG A 19 1.59 10.92 2.62
N ASN A 20 2.05 12.14 2.91
CA ASN A 20 1.50 12.96 4.01
C ASN A 20 0.07 13.42 3.72
N PHE A 21 -0.23 13.81 2.48
CA PHE A 21 -1.58 14.20 2.06
C PHE A 21 -2.58 13.05 2.23
N HIS A 22 -2.27 11.86 1.70
CA HIS A 22 -3.12 10.68 1.89
C HIS A 22 -3.24 10.29 3.37
N SER A 23 -2.14 10.33 4.12
CA SER A 23 -2.17 10.02 5.55
C SER A 23 -3.07 10.96 6.33
N TYR A 24 -3.03 12.26 6.02
CA TYR A 24 -3.88 13.25 6.66
C TYR A 24 -5.36 12.92 6.40
N ILE A 25 -5.76 12.76 5.14
CA ILE A 25 -7.14 12.44 4.74
C ILE A 25 -7.63 11.17 5.43
N ILE A 26 -6.85 10.10 5.41
CA ILE A 26 -7.31 8.82 5.96
C ILE A 26 -7.43 8.88 7.50
N LYS A 27 -6.55 9.64 8.17
CA LYS A 27 -6.64 9.89 9.61
C LYS A 27 -7.90 10.69 9.97
N THR A 28 -8.37 11.63 9.13
CA THR A 28 -9.61 12.39 9.41
C THR A 28 -10.86 11.50 9.39
N PHE A 29 -10.83 10.39 8.65
CA PHE A 29 -11.87 9.35 8.69
C PHE A 29 -11.77 8.41 9.89
N GLY A 30 -10.84 8.65 10.83
CA GLY A 30 -10.75 7.93 12.11
C GLY A 30 -9.89 6.66 12.08
N TYR A 31 -9.22 6.36 10.96
CA TYR A 31 -8.31 5.21 10.83
C TYR A 31 -6.94 5.46 11.48
N GLN A 32 -6.26 4.37 11.84
CA GLN A 32 -4.83 4.42 12.14
C GLN A 32 -4.05 4.31 10.82
N VAL A 33 -3.00 5.11 10.68
CA VAL A 33 -2.21 5.14 9.45
C VAL A 33 -0.74 5.12 9.77
N ASP A 34 -0.05 4.14 9.19
CA ASP A 34 1.40 4.17 9.04
C ASP A 34 1.77 4.48 7.59
N THR A 35 2.99 4.98 7.43
CA THR A 35 3.55 5.34 6.14
C THR A 35 4.87 4.59 5.90
N ALA A 36 5.19 4.37 4.63
CA ALA A 36 6.49 3.87 4.18
C ALA A 36 6.90 4.59 2.89
N GLU A 37 8.18 4.94 2.79
CA GLU A 37 8.74 5.67 1.64
C GLU A 37 9.15 4.78 0.45
N ASN A 38 9.09 3.45 0.60
CA ASN A 38 9.41 2.50 -0.45
C ASN A 38 8.91 1.09 -0.11
N GLY A 39 8.96 0.19 -1.10
CA GLY A 39 8.54 -1.21 -0.97
C GLY A 39 9.30 -2.03 0.07
N ALA A 40 10.59 -1.76 0.32
CA ALA A 40 11.36 -2.51 1.31
C ALA A 40 10.94 -2.18 2.75
N VAL A 41 10.74 -0.88 3.04
CA VAL A 41 10.25 -0.40 4.34
C VAL A 41 8.82 -0.89 4.58
N SER A 42 7.97 -0.88 3.55
CA SER A 42 6.60 -1.38 3.68
C SER A 42 6.54 -2.89 3.92
N LEU A 43 7.36 -3.69 3.23
CA LEU A 43 7.43 -5.12 3.45
C LEU A 43 7.87 -5.47 4.87
N LYS A 44 8.86 -4.75 5.41
CA LYS A 44 9.30 -4.93 6.81
C LYS A 44 8.15 -4.64 7.80
N LYS A 45 7.37 -3.60 7.56
CA LYS A 45 6.20 -3.25 8.38
C LYS A 45 5.10 -4.31 8.29
N LEU A 46 4.74 -4.73 7.08
CA LEU A 46 3.71 -5.76 6.82
C LEU A 46 4.05 -7.11 7.45
N LEU A 47 5.33 -7.41 7.65
CA LEU A 47 5.78 -8.62 8.35
C LEU A 47 5.79 -8.48 9.88
N GLY A 48 5.86 -7.26 10.40
CA GLY A 48 5.96 -6.99 11.84
C GLY A 48 4.61 -6.72 12.51
N GLU A 49 3.63 -6.24 11.76
CA GLU A 49 2.35 -5.79 12.29
C GLU A 49 1.17 -6.13 11.35
N GLU A 50 -0.03 -6.22 11.91
CA GLU A 50 -1.25 -6.46 11.14
C GLU A 50 -1.80 -5.17 10.53
N TYR A 51 -2.04 -5.21 9.22
CA TYR A 51 -2.68 -4.13 8.47
C TYR A 51 -3.95 -4.64 7.81
N HIS A 52 -4.93 -3.75 7.63
CA HIS A 52 -6.23 -4.06 7.08
C HIS A 52 -6.41 -3.58 5.64
N LEU A 53 -5.53 -2.70 5.18
CA LEU A 53 -5.50 -2.15 3.83
C LEU A 53 -4.08 -1.66 3.53
N LEU A 54 -3.61 -1.98 2.34
CA LEU A 54 -2.43 -1.37 1.73
C LEU A 54 -2.88 -0.38 0.66
N ILE A 55 -2.35 0.83 0.71
CA ILE A 55 -2.45 1.81 -0.37
C ILE A 55 -1.03 2.03 -0.88
N THR A 56 -0.78 1.80 -2.16
CA THR A 56 0.56 1.90 -2.74
C THR A 56 0.56 2.66 -4.06
N ASP A 57 1.61 3.44 -4.30
CA ASP A 57 1.96 3.84 -5.67
C ASP A 57 2.60 2.65 -6.42
N ILE A 58 2.53 2.70 -7.75
CA ILE A 58 3.25 1.79 -8.65
C ILE A 58 4.69 2.26 -8.82
N ASN A 59 4.89 3.56 -9.06
CA ASN A 59 6.12 4.11 -9.61
C ASN A 59 7.12 4.48 -8.52
N MET A 60 7.59 3.47 -7.78
CA MET A 60 8.60 3.65 -6.73
C MET A 60 9.99 3.19 -7.18
N PRO A 61 11.06 3.92 -6.83
CA PRO A 61 12.44 3.47 -7.06
C PRO A 61 12.75 2.15 -6.35
N LYS A 62 13.63 1.34 -6.96
CA LYS A 62 14.17 0.06 -6.46
C LYS A 62 13.17 -1.11 -6.39
N MET A 63 11.94 -0.86 -5.93
CA MET A 63 10.87 -1.86 -5.87
C MET A 63 9.55 -1.18 -6.23
N ASP A 64 9.02 -1.51 -7.39
CA ASP A 64 7.73 -0.99 -7.84
C ASP A 64 6.55 -1.60 -7.05
N GLY A 65 5.37 -0.98 -7.15
CA GLY A 65 4.17 -1.43 -6.44
C GLY A 65 3.75 -2.86 -6.81
N TYR A 66 3.98 -3.31 -8.05
CA TYR A 66 3.66 -4.67 -8.48
C TYR A 66 4.61 -5.71 -7.88
N GLU A 67 5.89 -5.39 -7.78
CA GLU A 67 6.89 -6.20 -7.11
C GLU A 67 6.60 -6.31 -5.61
N LEU A 68 6.24 -5.20 -4.96
CA LEU A 68 5.76 -5.20 -3.58
C LEU A 68 4.58 -6.17 -3.40
N ILE A 69 3.53 -6.05 -4.22
CA ILE A 69 2.34 -6.92 -4.18
C ILE A 69 2.72 -8.40 -4.32
N ARG A 70 3.58 -8.73 -5.30
CA ARG A 70 4.08 -10.10 -5.50
C ARG A 70 4.84 -10.61 -4.27
N ASN A 71 5.66 -9.78 -3.64
CA ASN A 71 6.44 -10.15 -2.46
C ASN A 71 5.54 -10.39 -1.24
N ILE A 72 4.53 -9.56 -1.00
CA ILE A 72 3.63 -9.75 0.15
C ILE A 72 2.76 -11.00 -0.01
N TYR A 73 2.31 -11.32 -1.23
CA TYR A 73 1.59 -12.57 -1.50
C TYR A 73 2.47 -13.81 -1.33
N LYS A 74 3.75 -13.75 -1.76
CA LYS A 74 4.73 -14.83 -1.47
C LYS A 74 4.97 -15.04 0.03
N LYS A 75 4.74 -14.00 0.85
CA LYS A 75 4.84 -14.07 2.31
C LYS A 75 3.52 -14.48 2.99
N GLY A 76 2.48 -14.80 2.22
CA GLY A 76 1.18 -15.23 2.75
C GLY A 76 0.31 -14.10 3.29
N ILE A 77 0.62 -12.83 2.96
CA ILE A 77 -0.13 -11.67 3.42
C ILE A 77 -1.18 -11.33 2.36
N PHE A 78 -2.45 -11.60 2.67
CA PHE A 78 -3.58 -11.33 1.79
C PHE A 78 -4.49 -10.27 2.40
N ILE A 79 -4.19 -9.01 2.08
CA ILE A 79 -4.97 -7.86 2.51
C ILE A 79 -5.53 -7.13 1.28
N PRO A 80 -6.64 -6.38 1.40
CA PRO A 80 -7.09 -5.47 0.35
C PRO A 80 -5.96 -4.50 -0.04
N ILE A 81 -5.84 -4.22 -1.34
CA ILE A 81 -4.81 -3.35 -1.90
C ILE A 81 -5.48 -2.34 -2.83
N ILE A 82 -5.23 -1.06 -2.60
CA ILE A 82 -5.57 0.03 -3.51
C ILE A 82 -4.28 0.55 -4.11
N ILE A 83 -4.29 0.71 -5.43
CA ILE A 83 -3.20 1.33 -6.16
C ILE A 83 -3.61 2.77 -6.49
N ILE A 84 -2.76 3.74 -6.14
CA ILE A 84 -2.92 5.14 -6.53
C ILE A 84 -1.70 5.50 -7.36
N SER A 85 -1.87 5.66 -8.66
CA SER A 85 -0.78 6.09 -9.54
C SER A 85 -1.29 7.02 -10.63
N THR A 86 -0.40 7.84 -11.16
CA THR A 86 -0.66 8.71 -12.32
C THR A 86 -0.54 7.96 -13.64
N GLU A 87 -0.05 6.71 -13.60
CA GLU A 87 0.04 5.85 -14.77
C GLU A 87 -1.36 5.48 -15.29
N ARG A 88 -1.69 5.94 -16.49
CA ARG A 88 -2.83 5.41 -17.25
C ARG A 88 -2.43 4.04 -17.77
N ARG A 89 -3.09 3.00 -17.25
CA ARG A 89 -2.98 1.64 -17.79
C ARG A 89 -3.33 1.65 -19.28
N THR A 90 -2.32 1.68 -20.13
CA THR A 90 -2.44 1.40 -21.56
C THR A 90 -1.94 -0.02 -21.76
N GLU A 91 -2.77 -1.01 -21.44
CA GLU A 91 -2.45 -2.41 -21.73
C GLU A 91 -3.56 -3.05 -22.56
N SER A 92 -3.45 -2.96 -23.88
CA SER A 92 -3.73 -4.08 -24.76
C SER A 92 -2.61 -5.11 -24.59
N ARG A 93 -2.69 -5.96 -23.56
CA ARG A 93 -1.93 -7.23 -23.60
C ARG A 93 -2.72 -8.19 -24.48
N PRO A 94 -2.20 -8.67 -25.63
CA PRO A 94 -2.84 -9.73 -26.36
C PRO A 94 -2.88 -10.97 -25.45
N TYR A 95 -4.02 -11.66 -25.42
CA TYR A 95 -4.15 -12.96 -24.77
C TYR A 95 -2.98 -13.84 -25.24
N ARG A 96 -2.08 -14.22 -24.34
CA ARG A 96 -1.15 -15.32 -24.62
C ARG A 96 -1.98 -16.59 -24.56
N THR A 97 -2.21 -17.16 -25.74
CA THR A 97 -2.63 -18.55 -25.95
C THR A 97 -1.62 -19.52 -25.33
#